data_AF-A0A284RNV4-F1
#
_entry.id   AF-A0A284RNV4-F1
#
_cell.length_a   1.000
_cell.length_b   1.000
_cell.length_c   1.000
_cell.angle_alpha   90.00
_cell.angle_beta   90.00
_cell.angle_gamma   90.00
#
_symmetry.space_group_name_H-M   'P 1'
#
loop_
_entity.id
_entity.type
_entity.pdbx_description
1 polymer ?
#
loop_
_entity_poly.entity_id
_entity_poly.type
_entity_poly.pdbx_seq_one_letter_code
_entity_poly.pdbx_strand_id
1 'polypeptide(L)'
;MPASKPLLALFISKMALWHDVQGVYWYGGRILSYTKQGAAAMAPPSTKAPCMPMTEKHIASLQSHLDLNDPFDAAVWAVATITWHGYTCLGELLPSQSKLFNTSHNVYHACPCKSRITSNGHEWINLFIPYTKTKKF
;
A
#
# COMPACT_ATOMS: atom_id res chain seq x y z
N MET A 1 21.97 -20.31 11.57
CA MET A 1 20.89 -19.33 11.83
C MET A 1 19.56 -19.95 11.42
N PRO A 2 18.57 -20.11 12.32
CA PRO A 2 17.26 -20.65 11.93
C PRO A 2 16.54 -19.64 11.01
N ALA A 3 16.06 -20.12 9.85
CA ALA A 3 15.29 -19.30 8.93
C ALA A 3 13.94 -18.91 9.56
N SER A 4 13.52 -17.65 9.40
CA SER A 4 12.24 -17.20 9.93
C SER A 4 11.08 -17.86 9.17
N LYS A 5 9.98 -18.18 9.87
CA LYS A 5 8.72 -18.73 9.32
C LYS A 5 8.31 -18.15 7.94
N PRO A 6 8.29 -16.82 7.74
CA PRO A 6 7.85 -16.26 6.46
C PRO A 6 8.81 -16.52 5.30
N LEU A 7 10.13 -16.64 5.54
CA LEU A 7 11.13 -16.92 4.51
C LEU A 7 10.97 -18.32 3.92
N LEU A 8 10.73 -19.33 4.78
CA LEU A 8 10.51 -20.70 4.35
C LEU A 8 9.24 -20.82 3.49
N ALA A 9 8.14 -20.18 3.91
CA ALA A 9 6.90 -20.17 3.16
C ALA A 9 7.06 -19.51 1.79
N LEU A 10 7.76 -18.38 1.72
CA LEU A 10 8.04 -17.69 0.46
C LEU A 10 8.91 -18.54 -0.48
N PHE A 11 9.97 -19.16 0.04
CA PHE A 11 10.86 -20.01 -0.75
C PHE A 11 10.10 -21.19 -1.37
N ILE A 12 9.29 -21.90 -0.57
CA ILE A 12 8.50 -23.03 -1.06
C ILE A 12 7.47 -22.57 -2.11
N SER A 13 6.87 -21.39 -1.92
CA SER A 13 5.92 -20.82 -2.89
C SER A 13 6.60 -20.45 -4.20
N LYS A 14 7.83 -19.91 -4.14
CA LYS A 14 8.65 -19.63 -5.33
C LYS A 14 9.01 -20.90 -6.09
N MET A 15 9.37 -21.98 -5.38
CA MET A 15 9.62 -23.29 -6.00
C MET A 15 8.35 -23.82 -6.69
N ALA A 16 7.20 -23.77 -6.02
CA ALA A 16 5.93 -24.19 -6.62
C ALA A 16 5.60 -23.40 -7.89
N LEU A 17 5.78 -22.06 -7.87
CA LEU A 17 5.60 -21.20 -9.03
C LEU A 17 6.58 -21.54 -10.15
N TRP A 18 7.85 -21.81 -9.83
CA TRP A 18 8.83 -22.22 -10.84
C TRP A 18 8.40 -23.51 -11.54
N HIS A 19 7.93 -24.52 -10.79
CA HIS A 19 7.40 -25.76 -11.34
C HIS A 19 6.22 -25.50 -12.29
N ASP A 20 5.28 -24.63 -11.90
CA ASP A 20 4.13 -24.23 -12.71
C ASP A 20 4.55 -23.55 -14.02
N VAL A 21 5.49 -22.60 -13.96
CA VAL A 21 6.03 -21.90 -15.14
C VAL A 21 6.78 -22.85 -16.08
N GLN A 22 7.47 -23.86 -15.56
CA GLN A 22 8.18 -24.85 -16.38
C GLN A 22 7.27 -25.99 -16.86
N GLY A 23 5.99 -26.02 -16.47
CA GLY A 23 5.07 -27.11 -16.78
C GLY A 23 5.47 -28.46 -16.15
N VAL A 24 6.30 -28.44 -15.10
CA VAL A 24 6.79 -29.64 -14.41
C VAL A 24 5.89 -29.91 -13.21
N TYR A 25 5.50 -31.17 -13.02
CA TYR A 25 4.63 -31.56 -11.91
C TYR A 25 5.22 -31.16 -10.54
N TRP A 26 4.40 -30.49 -9.72
CA TRP A 26 4.76 -30.08 -8.37
C TRP A 26 4.32 -31.12 -7.34
N TYR A 27 5.27 -31.74 -6.63
CA TYR A 27 4.99 -32.75 -5.60
C TYR A 27 4.61 -32.15 -4.23
N GLY A 28 3.84 -31.05 -4.24
CA GLY A 28 3.41 -30.29 -3.06
C GLY A 28 2.36 -30.96 -2.16
N GLY A 29 2.44 -32.27 -1.97
CA GLY A 29 1.47 -33.06 -1.23
C GLY A 29 1.60 -32.97 0.30
N ARG A 30 0.93 -33.91 0.99
CA ARG A 30 0.85 -33.97 2.47
C ARG A 30 2.19 -33.83 3.19
N ILE A 31 3.25 -34.43 2.67
CA ILE A 31 4.58 -34.40 3.29
C ILE A 31 5.08 -32.97 3.43
N LEU A 32 4.98 -32.17 2.36
CA LEU A 32 5.41 -30.77 2.37
C LEU A 32 4.62 -29.94 3.38
N SER A 33 3.31 -30.19 3.50
CA SER A 33 2.46 -29.54 4.50
C SER A 33 2.89 -29.87 5.93
N TYR A 34 3.17 -31.14 6.24
CA TYR A 34 3.68 -31.53 7.55
C TYR A 34 5.07 -30.97 7.83
N THR A 35 5.97 -30.95 6.85
CA THR A 35 7.29 -30.33 6.99
C THR A 35 7.18 -28.83 7.28
N LYS A 36 6.28 -28.10 6.60
CA LYS A 36 5.99 -26.69 6.90
C LYS A 36 5.49 -26.51 8.34
N GLN A 37 4.58 -27.37 8.79
CA GLN A 37 4.01 -27.30 10.13
C GLN A 37 5.07 -27.61 11.20
N GLY A 38 5.89 -28.65 11.00
CA GLY A 38 7.00 -28.99 11.90
C GLY A 38 8.04 -27.88 11.97
N ALA A 39 8.42 -27.31 10.82
CA ALA A 39 9.34 -26.16 10.78
C ALA A 39 8.74 -24.93 11.49
N ALA A 40 7.43 -24.69 11.37
CA ALA A 40 6.75 -23.62 12.11
C ALA A 40 6.71 -23.88 13.62
N ALA A 41 6.55 -25.14 14.05
CA ALA A 41 6.59 -25.50 15.46
C ALA A 41 8.01 -25.35 16.06
N MET A 42 9.05 -25.65 15.29
CA MET A 42 10.45 -25.53 15.71
C MET A 42 10.99 -24.10 15.62
N ALA A 43 10.33 -23.21 14.87
CA ALA A 43 10.80 -21.84 14.73
C ALA A 43 10.64 -21.08 16.06
N PRO A 44 11.66 -20.29 16.45
CA PRO A 44 11.61 -19.54 17.69
C PRO A 44 10.39 -18.59 17.72
N PRO A 45 9.90 -18.23 18.92
CA PRO A 45 8.85 -17.24 19.07
C PRO A 45 9.17 -16.00 18.24
N SER A 46 8.19 -15.48 17.52
CA SER A 46 8.38 -14.24 16.76
C SER A 46 8.77 -13.13 17.73
N THR A 47 9.93 -12.51 17.51
CA THR A 47 10.34 -11.31 18.24
C THR A 47 9.54 -10.08 17.83
N LYS A 48 8.80 -10.15 16.71
CA LYS A 48 7.95 -9.06 16.24
C LYS A 48 6.67 -9.03 17.07
N ALA A 49 6.52 -7.96 17.85
CA ALA A 49 5.27 -7.64 18.50
C ALA A 49 4.14 -7.52 17.47
N PRO A 50 2.89 -7.88 17.81
CA PRO A 50 1.74 -7.60 16.97
C PRO A 50 1.70 -6.12 16.60
N CYS A 51 1.50 -5.82 15.32
CA CYS A 51 1.29 -4.45 14.90
C CYS A 51 -0.02 -3.96 15.51
N MET A 52 0.06 -2.96 16.39
CA MET A 52 -1.14 -2.40 17.00
C MET A 52 -1.97 -1.69 15.92
N PRO A 53 -3.30 -1.86 15.92
CA PRO A 53 -4.15 -1.15 14.98
C PRO A 53 -3.96 0.36 15.15
N MET A 54 -3.87 1.07 14.02
CA MET A 54 -3.95 2.52 14.06
C MET A 54 -5.31 2.91 14.67
N THR A 55 -5.35 3.97 15.48
CA THR A 55 -6.56 4.44 16.16
C THR A 55 -6.76 5.89 15.79
N GLU A 56 -7.98 6.40 15.88
CA GLU A 56 -8.29 7.82 15.67
C GLU A 56 -7.36 8.76 16.45
N LYS A 57 -6.99 8.39 17.68
CA LYS A 57 -6.01 9.13 18.51
C LYS A 57 -4.65 9.30 17.83
N HIS A 58 -4.17 8.31 17.09
CA HIS A 58 -2.91 8.39 16.36
C HIS A 58 -3.01 9.40 15.21
N ILE A 59 -4.15 9.46 14.54
CA ILE A 59 -4.39 10.39 13.44
C ILE A 59 -4.60 11.81 13.94
N ALA A 60 -5.37 11.99 15.02
CA ALA A 60 -5.53 13.28 15.67
C ALA A 60 -4.19 13.83 16.20
N SER A 61 -3.36 12.97 16.80
CA SER A 61 -2.01 13.34 17.24
C SER A 61 -1.12 13.70 16.05
N LEU A 62 -1.17 12.94 14.96
CA LEU A 62 -0.43 13.28 13.73
C LEU A 62 -0.84 14.66 13.20
N GLN A 63 -2.13 14.94 13.13
CA GLN A 63 -2.65 16.23 12.66
C GLN A 63 -2.14 17.40 13.49
N SER A 64 -2.08 17.25 14.82
CA SER A 64 -1.65 18.33 15.72
C SER A 64 -0.17 18.74 15.55
N HIS A 65 0.62 17.92 14.86
CA HIS A 65 2.04 18.17 14.63
C HIS A 65 2.37 18.53 13.18
N LEU A 66 1.37 18.64 12.29
CA LEU A 66 1.54 19.00 10.89
C LEU A 66 1.10 20.44 10.63
N ASP A 67 1.87 21.19 9.83
CA ASP A 67 1.44 22.49 9.32
C ASP A 67 0.74 22.32 7.97
N LEU A 68 -0.60 22.43 7.96
CA LEU A 68 -1.38 22.30 6.73
C LEU A 68 -1.16 23.44 5.72
N ASN A 69 -0.41 24.50 6.08
CA ASN A 69 0.04 25.51 5.13
C ASN A 69 1.30 25.07 4.37
N ASP A 70 2.07 24.13 4.91
CA ASP A 70 3.19 23.52 4.21
C ASP A 70 2.68 22.41 3.26
N PRO A 71 3.01 22.47 1.96
CA PRO A 71 2.48 21.53 0.98
C PRO A 71 2.96 20.08 1.22
N PHE A 72 4.09 19.87 1.88
CA PHE A 72 4.57 18.53 2.20
C PHE A 72 3.76 17.94 3.36
N ASP A 73 3.59 18.69 4.45
CA ASP A 73 2.78 18.30 5.60
C ASP A 73 1.30 18.07 5.21
N ALA A 74 0.75 18.91 4.34
CA ALA A 74 -0.58 18.72 3.77
C ALA A 74 -0.69 17.41 2.97
N ALA A 75 0.35 17.04 2.20
CA ALA A 75 0.38 15.78 1.47
C ALA A 75 0.49 14.56 2.40
N VAL A 76 1.31 14.65 3.45
CA VAL A 76 1.41 13.61 4.50
C VAL A 76 0.04 13.40 5.15
N TRP A 77 -0.67 14.48 5.48
CA TRP A 77 -2.01 14.43 6.06
C TRP A 77 -3.04 13.79 5.12
N ALA A 78 -3.05 14.19 3.85
CA ALA A 78 -3.95 13.62 2.84
C ALA A 78 -3.72 12.11 2.67
N VAL A 79 -2.46 11.67 2.61
CA VAL A 79 -2.15 10.24 2.49
C VAL A 79 -2.56 9.47 3.75
N ALA A 80 -2.29 10.00 4.95
CA ALA A 80 -2.66 9.35 6.21
C ALA A 80 -4.17 9.17 6.35
N THR A 81 -4.96 10.19 6.02
CA THR A 81 -6.42 10.15 6.07
C THR A 81 -7.02 9.19 5.04
N ILE A 82 -6.51 9.19 3.81
CA ILE A 82 -6.95 8.22 2.78
C ILE A 82 -6.59 6.79 3.19
N THR A 83 -5.38 6.57 3.72
CA THR A 83 -4.95 5.25 4.19
C THR A 83 -5.88 4.72 5.28
N TRP A 84 -6.25 5.60 6.22
CA TRP A 84 -7.12 5.27 7.34
C TRP A 84 -8.55 4.95 6.92
N HIS A 85 -9.18 5.83 6.15
CA HIS A 85 -10.57 5.66 5.74
C HIS A 85 -10.75 4.66 4.61
N GLY A 86 -9.76 4.53 3.73
CA GLY A 86 -9.80 3.62 2.59
C GLY A 86 -9.34 2.20 2.91
N TYR A 87 -8.81 1.94 4.11
CA TYR A 87 -8.16 0.67 4.47
C TYR A 87 -7.08 0.24 3.45
N THR A 88 -6.45 1.20 2.78
CA THR A 88 -5.46 0.95 1.72
C THR A 88 -4.06 0.85 2.29
N CYS A 89 -3.15 0.14 1.60
CA CYS A 89 -1.75 0.11 2.00
C CYS A 89 -1.01 1.36 1.52
N LEU A 90 -0.10 1.90 2.34
CA LEU A 90 0.69 3.09 2.00
C LEU A 90 1.50 2.93 0.70
N GLY A 91 1.94 1.70 0.41
CA GLY A 91 2.67 1.36 -0.82
C GLY A 91 1.84 1.42 -2.10
N GLU A 92 0.51 1.51 -2.00
CA GLU A 92 -0.38 1.72 -3.14
C GLU A 92 -0.62 3.21 -3.42
N LEU A 93 -0.64 4.03 -2.36
CA LEU A 93 -0.90 5.47 -2.44
C LEU A 93 0.35 6.27 -2.77
N LEU A 94 1.51 5.86 -2.25
CA LEU A 94 2.76 6.56 -2.49
C LEU A 94 3.42 6.09 -3.78
N PRO A 95 3.98 7.02 -4.59
CA PRO A 95 4.78 6.64 -5.74
C PRO A 95 5.96 5.78 -5.31
N SER A 96 6.20 4.67 -6.03
CA SER A 96 7.36 3.84 -5.79
C SER A 96 8.63 4.62 -6.14
N GLN A 97 9.74 4.37 -5.43
CA GLN A 97 11.05 4.98 -5.72
C GLN A 97 11.49 4.75 -7.19
N SER A 98 10.99 3.70 -7.84
CA SER A 98 11.23 3.36 -9.24
C SER A 98 10.41 4.16 -10.25
N LYS A 99 9.33 4.85 -9.84
CA LYS A 99 8.49 5.70 -10.68
C LYS A 99 8.44 7.09 -10.08
N LEU A 100 9.42 7.91 -10.48
CA LEU A 100 9.51 9.30 -10.07
C LEU A 100 8.23 10.07 -10.44
N PHE A 101 7.95 11.10 -9.64
CA PHE A 101 6.82 11.99 -9.87
C PHE A 101 6.95 12.67 -11.25
N ASN A 102 5.92 12.55 -12.09
CA ASN A 102 5.87 13.20 -13.40
C ASN A 102 4.60 14.06 -13.47
N THR A 103 4.74 15.38 -13.62
CA THR A 103 3.63 16.35 -13.70
C THR A 103 2.70 16.12 -14.89
N SER A 104 3.14 15.41 -15.92
CA SER A 104 2.32 15.03 -17.09
C SER A 104 1.44 13.79 -16.82
N HIS A 105 1.68 13.07 -15.73
CA HIS A 105 0.95 11.85 -15.37
C HIS A 105 0.31 11.90 -13.98
N ASN A 106 0.84 12.74 -13.09
CA ASN A 106 0.41 12.85 -11.71
C ASN A 106 -0.17 14.23 -11.44
N VAL A 107 -1.26 14.24 -10.67
CA VAL A 107 -1.85 15.49 -10.16
C VAL A 107 -0.90 16.11 -9.14
N TYR A 108 -0.67 17.42 -9.22
CA TYR A 108 0.12 18.22 -8.28
C TYR A 108 -0.67 19.45 -7.81
N HIS A 109 -0.18 20.15 -6.79
CA HIS A 109 -0.90 21.26 -6.15
C HIS A 109 -1.28 22.41 -7.11
N ALA A 110 -0.47 22.65 -8.15
CA ALA A 110 -0.71 23.68 -9.16
C ALA A 110 -1.44 23.14 -10.41
N CYS A 111 -1.99 21.92 -10.36
CA CYS A 111 -2.88 21.44 -11.40
C CYS A 111 -4.11 22.34 -11.53
N PRO A 112 -4.60 22.58 -12.75
CA PRO A 112 -5.83 23.35 -12.95
C PRO A 112 -6.99 22.73 -12.17
N CYS A 113 -7.51 23.51 -11.22
CA CYS A 113 -8.65 23.17 -10.40
C CYS A 113 -9.73 24.24 -10.60
N LYS A 114 -10.96 23.83 -10.86
CA LYS A 114 -12.10 24.76 -11.03
C LYS A 114 -13.12 24.47 -9.95
N SER A 115 -13.32 25.40 -9.03
CA SER A 115 -14.44 25.36 -8.08
C SER A 115 -15.55 26.29 -8.55
N ARG A 116 -16.81 25.87 -8.44
CA ARG A 116 -17.98 26.69 -8.73
C ARG A 116 -19.19 26.21 -7.92
N ILE A 117 -20.15 27.10 -7.73
CA ILE A 117 -21.45 26.81 -7.12
C ILE A 117 -22.46 26.60 -8.26
N THR A 118 -23.22 25.51 -8.22
CA THR A 118 -24.31 25.24 -9.17
C THR A 118 -25.55 26.08 -8.84
N SER A 119 -26.49 26.17 -9.79
CA SER A 119 -27.73 26.93 -9.62
C SER A 119 -28.63 26.44 -8.47
N ASN A 120 -28.48 25.18 -8.06
CA ASN A 120 -29.15 24.59 -6.90
C ASN A 120 -28.38 24.79 -5.58
N GLY A 121 -27.29 25.57 -5.57
CA GLY A 121 -26.53 25.91 -4.36
C GLY A 121 -25.50 24.88 -3.92
N HIS A 122 -25.23 23.84 -4.71
CA HIS A 122 -24.22 22.83 -4.38
C HIS A 122 -22.83 23.28 -4.87
N GLU A 123 -21.81 23.09 -4.03
CA GLU A 123 -20.43 23.31 -4.41
C GLU A 123 -19.89 22.10 -5.17
N TRP A 124 -19.12 22.36 -6.24
CA TRP A 124 -18.40 21.31 -6.95
C TRP A 124 -17.00 21.77 -7.34
N ILE A 125 -16.11 20.79 -7.41
CA ILE A 125 -14.71 20.99 -7.77
C ILE A 125 -14.38 20.09 -8.95
N ASN A 126 -13.86 20.67 -10.03
CA ASN A 126 -13.22 19.95 -11.13
C ASN A 126 -11.72 19.86 -10.86
N LEU A 127 -11.21 18.64 -10.73
CA LEU A 127 -9.78 18.39 -10.78
C LEU A 127 -9.40 17.88 -12.16
N PHE A 128 -8.44 18.55 -12.82
CA PHE A 128 -7.88 18.04 -14.05
C PHE A 128 -6.95 16.85 -13.78
N ILE A 129 -7.26 15.70 -14.38
CA ILE A 129 -6.45 14.48 -14.27
C ILE A 129 -5.73 14.28 -15.61
N PRO A 130 -4.39 14.47 -15.66
CA PRO A 130 -3.65 14.49 -16.93
C PRO A 130 -3.57 13.10 -17.58
N TYR A 131 -3.70 12.03 -16.79
CA TYR A 131 -3.60 10.67 -17.29
C TYR A 131 -4.66 9.77 -16.69
N THR A 132 -5.42 9.08 -17.54
CA THR A 132 -6.39 8.06 -17.13
C THR A 132 -6.03 6.72 -17.77
N LYS A 133 -6.55 5.62 -17.20
CA LYS A 133 -6.32 4.26 -17.72
C LYS A 133 -6.67 4.11 -19.21
N THR A 134 -7.59 4.91 -19.72
CA THR A 134 -8.15 4.79 -21.08
C THR A 134 -7.74 5.90 -22.04
N LYS A 135 -7.26 7.06 -21.54
CA LYS A 135 -6.96 8.22 -22.41
C LYS A 135 -5.91 9.16 -21.80
N LYS A 136 -5.02 9.66 -22.66
CA LYS A 136 -4.08 10.78 -22.40
C LYS A 136 -4.74 12.09 -22.82
N PHE A 137 -4.60 13.15 -22.01
CA PHE A 137 -5.17 14.48 -22.28
C PHE A 137 -4.08 15.51 -22.56
#